data_AF-A0A978RWN1-F1
#
_entry.id   AF-A0A978RWN1-F1
#
_cell.length_a   1.000
_cell.length_b   1.000
_cell.length_c   1.000
_cell.angle_alpha   90.00
_cell.angle_beta   90.00
_cell.angle_gamma   90.00
#
_symmetry.space_group_name_H-M   'P 1'
#
loop_
_entity.id
_entity.type
_entity.pdbx_description
1 polymer ?
#
loop_
_entity_poly.entity_id
_entity_poly.type
_entity_poly.pdbx_seq_one_letter_code
_entity_poly.pdbx_strand_id
1 'polypeptide(L)'
;MSDDNIQTIESFLTLLETQPGLFNDAQRQELANLWQQTSPNYAAIADNIAEWCEENPAIEAELLKLIDPEDQDKLPGDGKTPPPPSPEEYRDKLINFTRNSFPATTPPPSPPKE
;
A
#
# COMPACT_ATOMS: atom_id res chain seq x y z
N MET A 1 12.06 -7.32 13.32
CA MET A 1 11.27 -6.76 12.21
C MET A 1 11.26 -7.85 11.17
N SER A 2 10.09 -8.37 10.81
CA SER A 2 10.02 -9.38 9.74
C SER A 2 9.94 -8.63 8.43
N ASP A 3 10.95 -8.80 7.57
CA ASP A 3 11.00 -8.23 6.22
C ASP A 3 9.72 -8.55 5.42
N ASP A 4 9.09 -9.70 5.70
CA ASP A 4 7.80 -10.16 5.20
C ASP A 4 6.64 -9.16 5.41
N ASN A 5 6.59 -8.50 6.59
CA ASN A 5 5.56 -7.49 6.87
C ASN A 5 5.74 -6.26 5.97
N ILE A 6 6.99 -5.84 5.75
CA ILE A 6 7.30 -4.67 4.92
C ILE A 6 6.97 -4.99 3.47
N GLN A 7 7.37 -6.17 2.98
CA GLN A 7 7.07 -6.63 1.63
C GLN A 7 5.57 -6.71 1.35
N THR A 8 4.78 -7.20 2.32
CA THR A 8 3.31 -7.24 2.20
C THR A 8 2.73 -5.84 2.04
N ILE A 9 3.19 -4.87 2.85
CA ILE A 9 2.72 -3.48 2.79
C ILE A 9 3.12 -2.81 1.47
N GLU A 10 4.36 -3.00 1.03
CA GLU A 10 4.85 -2.44 -0.24
C GLU A 10 4.13 -3.03 -1.45
N SER A 11 3.89 -4.34 -1.44
CA SER A 11 3.15 -5.02 -2.51
C SER A 11 1.70 -4.53 -2.56
N PHE A 12 1.06 -4.35 -1.40
CA PHE A 12 -0.30 -3.83 -1.32
C PHE A 12 -0.40 -2.37 -1.78
N LEU A 13 0.56 -1.52 -1.40
CA LEU A 13 0.65 -0.15 -1.92
C LEU A 13 0.86 -0.14 -3.43
N THR A 14 1.74 -1.00 -3.95
CA THR A 14 1.96 -1.14 -5.39
C THR A 14 0.68 -1.54 -6.10
N LEU A 15 -0.11 -2.46 -5.53
CA LEU A 15 -1.38 -2.89 -6.09
C LEU A 15 -2.41 -1.76 -6.12
N LEU A 16 -2.47 -0.98 -5.04
CA LEU A 16 -3.26 0.25 -4.98
C LEU A 16 -2.83 1.23 -6.08
N GLU A 17 -1.54 1.50 -6.24
CA GLU A 17 -0.97 2.46 -7.21
C GLU A 17 -1.14 2.01 -8.67
N THR A 18 -0.89 0.74 -8.96
CA THR A 18 -0.89 0.18 -10.32
C THR A 18 -2.27 -0.28 -10.78
N GLN A 19 -3.09 -0.78 -9.86
CA GLN A 19 -4.39 -1.36 -10.15
C GLN A 19 -5.51 -0.79 -9.25
N PRO A 20 -5.70 0.54 -9.17
CA PRO A 20 -6.76 1.12 -8.35
C PRO A 20 -8.16 0.64 -8.78
N GLY A 21 -8.34 0.26 -10.05
CA GLY A 21 -9.59 -0.26 -10.58
C GLY A 21 -10.06 -1.59 -9.98
N LEU A 22 -9.19 -2.34 -9.30
CA LEU A 22 -9.58 -3.55 -8.56
C LEU A 22 -10.39 -3.22 -7.30
N PHE A 23 -10.20 -2.02 -6.75
CA PHE A 23 -10.86 -1.58 -5.53
C PHE A 23 -12.10 -0.77 -5.88
N ASN A 24 -13.27 -1.25 -5.44
CA ASN A 24 -14.52 -0.54 -5.52
C ASN A 24 -14.59 0.60 -4.48
N ASP A 25 -15.52 1.54 -4.67
CA ASP A 25 -15.72 2.67 -3.76
C ASP A 25 -15.91 2.23 -2.29
N ALA A 26 -16.74 1.20 -2.06
CA ALA A 26 -17.00 0.65 -0.73
C ALA A 26 -15.73 0.08 -0.07
N GLN A 27 -14.96 -0.72 -0.81
CA GLN A 27 -13.69 -1.28 -0.36
C GLN A 27 -12.69 -0.18 -0.02
N ARG A 28 -12.63 0.89 -0.82
CA ARG A 28 -11.73 2.03 -0.55
C ARG A 28 -12.14 2.81 0.69
N GLN A 29 -13.44 2.99 0.94
CA GLN A 29 -13.93 3.62 2.18
C GLN A 29 -13.64 2.75 3.41
N GLU A 30 -13.80 1.44 3.29
CA GLU A 30 -13.48 0.49 4.35
C GLU A 30 -11.99 0.52 4.68
N LEU A 31 -11.12 0.45 3.67
CA LEU A 31 -9.67 0.58 3.82
C LEU A 31 -9.30 1.92 4.47
N ALA A 32 -9.91 3.03 4.06
CA ALA A 32 -9.64 4.34 4.68
C ALA A 32 -9.96 4.33 6.19
N ASN A 33 -11.03 3.65 6.60
CA ASN A 33 -11.40 3.52 8.01
C ASN A 33 -10.47 2.53 8.75
N LEU A 34 -10.11 1.42 8.10
CA LEU A 34 -9.15 0.44 8.60
C LEU A 34 -7.82 1.11 8.94
N TRP A 35 -7.26 1.91 8.02
CA TRP A 35 -6.00 2.62 8.23
C TRP A 35 -6.08 3.68 9.33
N GLN A 36 -7.24 4.30 9.55
CA GLN A 36 -7.43 5.23 10.67
C GLN A 36 -7.42 4.53 12.03
N GLN A 37 -7.81 3.26 12.10
CA GLN A 37 -7.82 2.47 13.34
C GLN A 37 -6.55 1.65 13.53
N THR A 38 -5.84 1.36 12.43
CA THR A 38 -4.59 0.59 12.43
C THR A 38 -3.50 1.32 13.20
N SER A 39 -2.84 0.60 14.10
CA SER A 39 -1.66 1.14 14.80
C SER A 39 -0.49 1.30 13.83
N PRO A 40 0.33 2.36 13.95
CA PRO A 40 1.48 2.58 13.07
C PRO A 40 2.63 1.61 13.40
N ASN A 41 2.41 0.32 13.14
CA ASN A 41 3.35 -0.76 13.36
C ASN A 41 3.30 -1.69 12.15
N TYR A 42 4.46 -2.06 11.59
CA TYR A 42 4.54 -2.92 10.41
C TYR A 42 3.75 -4.21 10.57
N ALA A 43 3.84 -4.87 11.72
CA ALA A 43 3.10 -6.11 11.96
C ALA A 43 1.60 -5.85 11.97
N ALA A 44 1.14 -4.77 12.63
CA ALA A 44 -0.29 -4.44 12.66
C ALA A 44 -0.81 -4.10 11.26
N ILE A 45 -0.06 -3.32 10.47
CA ILE A 45 -0.49 -2.96 9.11
C ILE A 45 -0.55 -4.19 8.22
N ALA A 46 0.49 -5.05 8.23
CA ALA A 46 0.51 -6.28 7.45
C ALA A 46 -0.61 -7.25 7.85
N ASP A 47 -0.86 -7.39 9.16
CA ASP A 47 -1.94 -8.23 9.70
C ASP A 47 -3.33 -7.72 9.28
N ASN A 48 -3.54 -6.39 9.33
CA ASN A 48 -4.78 -5.77 8.83
C ASN A 48 -4.93 -5.95 7.30
N ILE A 49 -3.84 -5.91 6.53
CA ILE A 49 -3.87 -6.19 5.09
C ILE A 49 -4.26 -7.65 4.85
N ALA A 50 -3.66 -8.59 5.57
CA ALA A 50 -3.93 -10.01 5.44
C ALA A 50 -5.39 -10.31 5.78
N GLU A 51 -5.88 -9.86 6.94
CA GLU A 51 -7.27 -10.03 7.37
C GLU A 51 -8.25 -9.43 6.36
N TRP A 52 -7.95 -8.24 5.82
CA TRP A 52 -8.78 -7.63 4.80
C TRP A 52 -8.75 -8.38 3.46
N CYS A 53 -7.60 -8.94 3.08
CA CYS A 53 -7.47 -9.73 1.86
C CYS A 53 -8.24 -11.05 1.94
N GLU A 54 -8.39 -11.65 3.12
CA GLU A 54 -9.22 -12.85 3.30
C GLU A 54 -10.69 -12.61 2.91
N GLU A 55 -11.21 -11.41 3.18
CA GLU A 55 -12.55 -11.00 2.75
C GLU A 55 -12.60 -10.57 1.27
N ASN A 56 -11.44 -10.36 0.65
CA ASN A 56 -11.28 -9.85 -0.71
C ASN A 56 -10.36 -10.75 -1.55
N PRO A 57 -10.77 -12.01 -1.84
CA PRO A 57 -9.91 -13.00 -2.47
C PRO A 57 -9.40 -12.60 -3.87
N ALA A 58 -10.13 -11.72 -4.58
CA ALA A 58 -9.70 -11.18 -5.86
C ALA A 58 -8.46 -10.28 -5.73
N ILE A 59 -8.35 -9.54 -4.62
CA ILE A 59 -7.19 -8.68 -4.35
C ILE A 59 -6.08 -9.47 -3.71
N GLU A 60 -6.40 -10.43 -2.83
CA GLU A 60 -5.43 -11.38 -2.29
C GLU A 60 -4.65 -12.08 -3.41
N ALA A 61 -5.35 -12.58 -4.44
CA ALA A 61 -4.71 -13.25 -5.57
C ALA A 61 -3.74 -12.32 -6.34
N GLU A 62 -4.08 -11.05 -6.48
CA GLU A 62 -3.21 -10.06 -7.12
C GLU A 62 -2.04 -9.64 -6.21
N LEU A 63 -2.27 -9.58 -4.90
CA LEU A 63 -1.24 -9.30 -3.90
C LEU A 63 -0.20 -10.42 -3.84
N LEU A 64 -0.67 -11.68 -3.82
CA LEU A 64 0.19 -12.86 -3.82
C LEU A 64 1.07 -12.91 -5.08
N LYS A 65 0.58 -12.47 -6.23
CA LYS A 65 1.40 -12.37 -7.47
C LYS A 65 2.52 -11.34 -7.37
N LEU A 66 2.38 -10.31 -6.53
CA LEU A 66 3.43 -9.32 -6.30
C LEU A 66 4.43 -9.78 -5.23
N ILE A 67 3.96 -10.58 -4.27
CA ILE A 67 4.80 -11.17 -3.20
C ILE A 67 5.61 -12.36 -3.74
N ASP A 68 5.01 -13.19 -4.60
CA ASP A 68 5.67 -14.36 -5.17
C ASP A 68 6.59 -13.97 -6.34
N PRO A 69 7.89 -14.30 -6.26
CA PRO A 69 8.93 -13.74 -7.14
C PRO A 69 9.04 -14.41 -8.52
N GLU A 70 8.15 -15.31 -8.94
CA GLU A 70 8.27 -15.92 -10.29
C GLU A 70 8.21 -14.89 -11.44
N ASP A 71 7.74 -13.66 -11.21
CA ASP A 71 7.76 -12.54 -12.17
C ASP A 71 8.63 -11.33 -11.74
N GLN A 72 9.44 -11.42 -10.67
CA GLN A 72 10.29 -10.32 -10.20
C GLN A 72 11.56 -10.08 -11.05
N ASP A 73 11.68 -10.70 -12.23
CA ASP A 73 12.81 -10.53 -13.15
C ASP A 73 12.82 -9.15 -13.88
N LYS A 74 11.89 -8.24 -13.56
CA LYS A 74 11.75 -6.94 -14.24
C LYS A 74 11.42 -5.76 -13.31
N LEU A 75 12.21 -5.53 -12.27
CA LEU A 75 12.35 -4.17 -11.73
C LEU A 75 13.73 -3.63 -12.11
N PRO A 76 13.83 -2.67 -13.06
CA PRO A 76 15.12 -2.03 -13.36
C PRO A 76 15.50 -1.14 -12.17
N GLY A 77 16.50 -1.55 -11.40
CA GLY A 77 16.89 -0.81 -10.19
C GLY A 77 18.16 -1.29 -9.50
N ASP A 78 19.26 -1.41 -10.23
CA ASP A 78 20.61 -1.33 -9.64
C ASP A 78 20.78 0.05 -8.96
N GLY A 79 20.45 0.15 -7.68
CA GLY A 79 20.66 1.37 -6.93
C GLY A 79 19.99 1.34 -5.58
N LYS A 80 20.77 1.08 -4.53
CA LYS A 80 20.50 1.40 -3.12
C LYS A 80 19.02 1.72 -2.86
N THR A 81 18.22 0.67 -2.63
CA THR A 81 16.84 0.83 -2.22
C THR A 81 16.85 1.78 -1.01
N PRO A 82 16.14 2.92 -1.07
CA PRO A 82 16.04 3.80 0.10
C PRO A 82 15.55 2.97 1.29
N PRO A 83 15.98 3.28 2.52
CA PRO A 83 15.50 2.56 3.69
C PRO A 83 13.97 2.54 3.67
N PRO A 84 13.35 1.40 4.00
CA PRO A 84 11.90 1.31 4.00
C PRO A 84 11.36 2.43 4.91
N PRO A 85 10.34 3.18 4.45
CA PRO A 85 9.76 4.26 5.22
C PRO A 85 9.22 3.76 6.56
N SER A 86 9.08 4.67 7.52
CA SER A 86 8.58 4.34 8.86
C SER A 86 7.16 3.75 8.79
N PRO A 87 6.71 2.95 9.76
CA PRO A 87 5.36 2.37 9.71
C PRO A 87 4.27 3.45 9.76
N GLU A 88 4.56 4.60 10.39
CA GLU A 88 3.72 5.81 10.34
C GLU A 88 3.58 6.35 8.91
N GLU A 89 4.67 6.41 8.16
CA GLU A 89 4.67 6.88 6.77
C GLU A 89 3.93 5.90 5.85
N TYR A 90 4.09 4.60 6.05
CA TYR A 90 3.31 3.59 5.32
C TYR A 90 1.81 3.76 5.55
N ARG A 91 1.40 3.91 6.81
CA ARG A 91 0.01 4.16 7.19
C ARG A 91 -0.50 5.46 6.55
N ASP A 92 0.27 6.54 6.59
CA ASP A 92 -0.12 7.81 6.00
C ASP A 92 -0.25 7.69 4.47
N LYS A 93 0.66 6.99 3.80
CA LYS A 93 0.55 6.68 2.37
C LYS A 93 -0.73 5.90 2.04
N LEU A 94 -1.08 4.89 2.83
CA LEU A 94 -2.31 4.12 2.66
C LEU A 94 -3.58 5.00 2.85
N ILE A 95 -3.58 5.87 3.86
CA ILE A 95 -4.67 6.84 4.09
C ILE A 95 -4.74 7.84 2.92
N ASN A 96 -3.61 8.37 2.49
CA ASN A 96 -3.56 9.33 1.40
C ASN A 96 -4.00 8.67 0.09
N PHE A 97 -3.60 7.43 -0.18
CA PHE A 97 -3.98 6.74 -1.40
C PHE A 97 -5.49 6.46 -1.45
N THR A 98 -6.04 5.95 -0.34
CA THR A 98 -7.49 5.71 -0.22
C THR A 98 -8.30 7.02 -0.31
N ARG A 99 -7.76 8.16 0.15
CA ARG A 99 -8.39 9.49 0.04
C ARG A 99 -8.17 10.20 -1.29
N ASN A 100 -7.01 10.05 -1.93
CA ASN A 100 -6.54 10.89 -3.04
C ASN A 100 -6.66 10.20 -4.41
N SER A 101 -6.85 8.87 -4.45
CA SER A 101 -7.17 8.13 -5.68
C SER A 101 -8.60 8.34 -6.20
N PHE A 102 -9.35 9.26 -5.58
CA PHE A 102 -10.50 9.90 -6.19
C PHE A 102 -10.31 11.41 -6.22
N PRO A 103 -10.36 12.05 -7.39
CA PRO A 103 -10.10 13.47 -7.52
C PRO A 103 -11.20 14.27 -6.82
N ALA A 104 -10.85 14.86 -5.68
CA ALA A 104 -11.32 16.20 -5.34
C ALA A 104 -10.09 17.10 -5.29
N THR A 105 -9.54 17.47 -6.45
CA THR A 105 -8.72 18.68 -6.68
C THR A 105 -7.83 19.10 -5.49
N THR A 106 -6.65 18.50 -5.35
CA THR A 106 -5.56 19.15 -4.59
C THR A 106 -4.27 19.07 -5.40
N PRO A 107 -3.66 20.22 -5.77
CA PRO A 107 -2.40 20.23 -6.51
C PRO A 107 -1.28 19.62 -5.65
N PRO A 108 -0.24 19.02 -6.27
CA PRO A 108 0.92 18.51 -5.54
C PRO A 108 1.57 19.65 -4.73
N PRO A 109 2.13 19.36 -3.54
CA PRO A 109 2.94 20.33 -2.83
C PRO A 109 4.15 20.66 -3.72
N SER A 110 4.16 21.87 -4.27
CA SER A 110 5.33 22.42 -4.95
C SER A 110 6.54 22.35 -4.00
N PRO A 111 7.74 21.98 -4.49
CA PRO A 111 8.94 22.00 -3.66
C PRO A 111 9.21 23.42 -3.16
N PRO A 112 9.77 23.58 -1.94
CA PRO A 112 10.06 24.89 -1.38
C PRO A 112 11.00 25.64 -2.32
N LYS A 113 10.56 26.81 -2.80
CA LYS A 113 11.39 27.73 -3.55
C LYS A 113 12.19 28.56 -2.54
N GLU A 114 13.51 28.50 -2.72
CA GLU A 114 14.63 29.21 -2.06
C GLU A 114 14.32 30.44 -1.21
#